data_AF-A0A932VBH9-F1
#
_entry.id   AF-A0A932VBH9-F1
#
_cell.length_a   1.000
_cell.length_b   1.000
_cell.length_c   1.000
_cell.angle_alpha   90.00
_cell.angle_beta   90.00
_cell.angle_gamma   90.00
#
_symmetry.space_group_name_H-M   'P 1'
#
loop_
_entity.id
_entity.type
_entity.pdbx_description
1 polymer ?
#
loop_
_entity_poly.entity_id
_entity_poly.type
_entity_poly.pdbx_seq_one_letter_code
_entity_poly.pdbx_strand_id
1 'polypeptide(L)'
;MHRTMIYIEDESHHLLSKKAKLSHRTLSELIREAIRLYIDKVVKKTSWEADPLWNLEGKGKALKKNTDSMDHDRILYGEKP
;
A
#
# COMPACT_ATOMS: atom_id res chain seq x y z
N MET A 1 -7.16 10.59 12.95
CA MET A 1 -6.72 10.73 11.54
C MET A 1 -5.24 10.37 11.49
N HIS A 2 -4.82 9.41 10.66
CA HIS A 2 -3.41 9.00 10.56
C HIS A 2 -2.75 9.69 9.37
N ARG A 3 -1.50 10.16 9.54
CA ARG A 3 -0.70 10.73 8.46
C ARG A 3 0.10 9.61 7.80
N THR A 4 -0.01 9.50 6.48
CA THR A 4 0.71 8.53 5.66
C THR A 4 1.35 9.27 4.49
N MET A 5 2.59 8.90 4.16
CA MET A 5 3.24 9.34 2.93
C MET A 5 3.11 8.23 1.89
N ILE A 6 2.74 8.59 0.67
CA ILE A 6 2.63 7.67 -0.45
C ILE A 6 3.41 8.23 -1.64
N TYR A 7 4.02 7.34 -2.41
CA TYR A 7 4.64 7.70 -3.67
C TYR A 7 3.61 7.50 -4.79
N ILE A 8 3.55 8.45 -5.71
CA ILE A 8 2.63 8.45 -6.84
C ILE A 8 3.46 8.83 -8.07
N GLU A 9 3.24 8.15 -9.19
CA GLU A 9 3.88 8.49 -10.46
C GLU A 9 3.53 9.92 -10.90
N ASP A 10 4.47 10.58 -11.56
CA ASP A 10 4.33 11.99 -11.96
C ASP A 10 3.13 12.22 -12.87
N GLU A 11 2.85 11.30 -13.80
CA GLU A 11 1.69 11.36 -14.68
C GLU A 11 0.38 11.33 -13.88
N SER A 12 0.28 10.39 -12.94
CA SER A 12 -0.88 10.24 -12.06
C SER A 12 -1.08 11.48 -11.18
N HIS A 13 0.02 12.04 -10.64
CA HIS A 13 -0.03 13.29 -9.88
C HIS A 13 -0.49 14.47 -10.74
N HIS A 14 -0.01 14.57 -11.99
CA HIS A 14 -0.42 15.62 -12.92
C HIS A 14 -1.92 15.56 -13.22
N LEU A 15 -2.44 14.37 -13.54
CA LEU A 15 -3.87 14.17 -13.81
C LEU A 15 -4.72 14.50 -12.59
N LEU A 16 -4.29 14.10 -11.39
CA LEU A 16 -4.98 14.39 -10.15
C LEU A 16 -5.02 15.89 -9.84
N SER A 17 -3.91 16.60 -10.07
CA SER A 17 -3.81 18.06 -9.92
C SER A 17 -4.72 18.80 -10.89
N LYS A 18 -4.78 18.36 -12.16
CA LYS A 18 -5.71 18.90 -13.15
C LYS A 18 -7.17 18.72 -12.71
N LYS A 19 -7.53 17.54 -12.20
CA LYS A 19 -8.87 17.26 -11.68
C LYS A 19 -9.22 18.11 -10.46
N ALA A 20 -8.27 18.32 -9.55
CA ALA A 20 -8.44 19.18 -8.37
C ALA A 20 -8.82 20.61 -8.77
N LYS A 21 -8.08 21.19 -9.74
CA LYS A 21 -8.37 22.53 -10.27
C LYS A 21 -9.74 22.61 -10.92
N LEU A 22 -10.10 21.65 -11.77
CA LEU A 22 -11.39 21.64 -12.48
C LEU A 22 -12.59 21.45 -11.56
N SER A 23 -12.43 20.72 -10.45
CA SER A 23 -13.52 20.44 -9.50
C SER A 23 -13.56 21.39 -8.31
N HIS A 24 -12.64 22.38 -8.24
CA HIS A 24 -12.47 23.27 -7.10
C HIS A 24 -12.33 22.52 -5.75
N ARG A 25 -11.68 21.35 -5.78
CA ARG A 25 -11.43 20.50 -4.60
C ARG A 25 -9.94 20.41 -4.31
N THR A 26 -9.59 20.10 -3.08
CA THR A 26 -8.20 19.82 -2.70
C THR A 26 -7.76 18.44 -3.19
N LEU A 27 -6.46 18.27 -3.43
CA LEU A 27 -5.86 16.96 -3.73
C LEU A 27 -6.21 15.92 -2.66
N SER A 28 -6.12 16.32 -1.39
CA SER A 28 -6.42 15.45 -0.25
C SER A 28 -7.87 14.96 -0.23
N GLU A 29 -8.83 15.78 -0.64
CA GLU A 29 -10.24 15.36 -0.77
C GLU A 29 -10.42 14.33 -1.87
N LEU A 30 -9.81 14.57 -3.04
CA LEU A 30 -9.88 13.63 -4.16
C LEU A 30 -9.21 12.29 -3.82
N ILE A 31 -8.07 12.32 -3.13
CA ILE A 31 -7.37 11.10 -2.67
C ILE A 31 -8.26 10.31 -1.70
N ARG A 32 -8.85 11.00 -0.70
CA ARG A 32 -9.77 10.34 0.25
C ARG A 32 -10.98 9.72 -0.45
N GLU A 33 -11.57 10.45 -1.40
CA GLU A 33 -12.70 9.97 -2.19
C GLU A 33 -12.32 8.75 -3.04
N ALA A 34 -11.19 8.81 -3.74
CA ALA A 34 -10.69 7.71 -4.56
C ALA A 34 -10.42 6.45 -3.74
N ILE A 35 -9.74 6.60 -2.59
CA ILE A 35 -9.48 5.48 -1.66
C ILE A 35 -10.80 4.88 -1.17
N ARG A 36 -11.76 5.72 -0.74
CA ARG A 36 -13.07 5.23 -0.28
C ARG A 36 -13.79 4.45 -1.38
N LEU A 37 -13.86 5.00 -2.59
CA LEU A 37 -14.52 4.35 -3.72
C LEU A 37 -13.82 3.03 -4.11
N TYR A 38 -12.49 2.99 -4.05
CA TYR A 38 -11.74 1.77 -4.30
C TYR A 38 -12.03 0.70 -3.26
N ILE A 39 -11.99 1.06 -1.97
CA ILE A 39 -12.32 0.14 -0.86
C ILE A 39 -13.77 -0.34 -0.98
N ASP A 40 -14.73 0.55 -1.22
CA ASP A 40 -16.13 0.15 -1.37
C ASP A 40 -16.33 -0.78 -2.58
N LYS A 41 -15.59 -0.56 -3.68
CA LYS A 41 -15.69 -1.38 -4.89
C LYS A 41 -15.01 -2.74 -4.74
N VAL A 42 -13.83 -2.79 -4.14
CA VAL A 42 -12.95 -3.96 -4.12
C VAL A 42 -13.05 -4.72 -2.80
N VAL A 43 -13.04 -4.00 -1.68
CA VAL A 43 -12.99 -4.60 -0.35
C VAL A 43 -14.35 -5.10 0.10
N LYS A 44 -15.42 -4.34 -0.12
CA LYS A 44 -16.77 -4.79 0.28
C LYS A 44 -17.38 -5.86 -0.63
N LYS A 45 -16.85 -6.04 -1.85
CA LYS A 45 -17.31 -7.10 -2.77
C LYS A 45 -16.53 -8.42 -2.64
N THR A 46 -15.32 -8.36 -2.13
CA THR A 46 -14.45 -9.52 -1.94
C THR A 46 -14.51 -9.91 -0.47
N SER A 47 -14.97 -11.11 -0.13
CA SER A 47 -14.91 -11.59 1.25
C SER A 47 -13.47 -11.95 1.58
N TRP A 48 -12.71 -10.96 2.05
CA TRP A 48 -11.32 -11.15 2.52
C TRP A 48 -11.25 -12.12 3.70
N GLU A 49 -12.31 -12.20 4.51
CA GLU A 49 -12.44 -13.16 5.60
C GLU A 49 -12.44 -14.62 5.10
N ALA A 50 -12.94 -14.85 3.88
CA ALA A 50 -12.96 -16.16 3.23
C ALA A 50 -11.71 -16.43 2.37
N ASP A 51 -10.80 -15.46 2.21
CA ASP A 51 -9.57 -15.64 1.43
C ASP A 51 -8.52 -16.42 2.28
N PRO A 52 -8.11 -17.63 1.85
CA PRO A 52 -7.09 -18.42 2.55
C PRO A 52 -5.75 -17.67 2.69
N LEU A 53 -5.41 -16.78 1.75
CA LEU A 53 -4.19 -15.98 1.77
C LEU A 53 -4.27 -14.81 2.76
N TRP A 54 -5.45 -14.21 2.92
CA TRP A 54 -5.66 -13.14 3.91
C TRP A 54 -5.47 -13.66 5.34
N ASN A 55 -5.89 -14.89 5.61
CA ASN A 55 -5.65 -15.58 6.88
C ASN A 55 -4.17 -15.98 7.13
N LEU A 56 -3.26 -15.73 6.18
CA LEU A 56 -1.82 -15.88 6.36
C LEU A 56 -1.16 -14.56 6.78
N GLU A 57 -1.80 -13.41 6.54
CA GLU A 57 -1.27 -12.10 6.90
C GLU A 57 -1.22 -11.96 8.43
N GLY A 58 0.00 -11.94 8.99
CA GLY A 58 0.24 -11.90 10.44
C GLY A 58 0.69 -13.23 11.06
N LYS A 59 0.42 -14.39 10.44
CA LYS A 59 1.00 -15.67 10.90
C LYS A 59 2.53 -15.74 10.69
N GLY A 60 3.04 -15.03 9.67
CA GLY A 60 4.47 -14.86 9.46
C GLY A 60 5.17 -13.99 10.53
N LYS A 61 4.44 -13.15 11.27
CA LYS A 61 5.03 -12.32 12.36
C LYS A 61 5.33 -13.13 13.63
N ALA A 62 4.77 -14.34 13.74
CA ALA A 62 5.06 -15.26 14.85
C ALA A 62 6.36 -16.07 14.64
N LEU A 63 6.94 -16.04 13.42
CA LEU A 63 8.27 -16.55 13.18
C LEU A 63 9.26 -15.48 13.64
N LYS A 64 9.76 -15.71 14.86
CA LYS A 64 10.88 -15.05 15.54
C LYS A 64 11.59 -13.96 14.73
N LYS A 65 11.52 -12.75 15.29
CA LYS A 65 12.59 -11.74 15.38
C LYS A 65 13.97 -12.26 14.92
N ASN A 66 14.23 -12.26 13.62
CA ASN A 66 15.53 -12.45 13.00
C ASN A 66 15.44 -11.84 11.60
N THR A 67 15.92 -10.60 11.50
CA THR A 67 16.86 -10.03 10.52
C THR A 67 17.01 -10.55 9.08
N ASP A 68 16.38 -11.65 8.67
CA ASP A 68 16.61 -12.28 7.37
C ASP A 68 16.19 -11.37 6.22
N SER A 69 15.13 -10.57 6.41
CA SER A 69 14.65 -9.70 5.33
C SER A 69 15.54 -8.49 5.01
N MET A 70 16.48 -8.16 5.90
CA MET A 70 17.43 -7.04 5.73
C MET A 70 18.85 -7.51 5.39
N ASP A 71 19.16 -8.78 5.66
CA ASP A 71 20.49 -9.38 5.46
C ASP A 71 20.54 -10.35 4.27
N HIS A 72 19.52 -10.36 3.41
CA HIS A 72 19.41 -11.29 2.27
C HIS A 72 20.69 -11.36 1.42
N ASP A 73 21.32 -10.22 1.13
CA ASP A 73 22.54 -10.18 0.33
C ASP A 73 23.72 -10.85 1.04
N ARG A 74 23.86 -10.64 2.35
CA ARG A 74 24.90 -11.28 3.17
C ARG A 74 24.67 -12.79 3.29
N ILE A 75 23.41 -13.22 3.39
CA ILE A 75 23.04 -14.63 3.53
C ILE A 75 23.19 -15.38 2.21
N LEU A 76 22.75 -14.78 1.10
CA LEU A 76 22.72 -15.42 -0.22
C LEU A 76 24.07 -15.36 -0.93
N TYR A 77 24.83 -14.28 -0.73
CA TYR A 77 26.06 -14.04 -1.46
C TYR A 77 27.32 -14.01 -0.61
N GLY A 78 27.20 -14.20 0.72
CA GLY A 78 28.25 -14.44 1.71
C GLY A 78 29.56 -13.73 1.42
N GLU A 79 29.83 -12.60 2.12
CA GLU A 79 31.03 -11.74 1.99
C GLU A 79 32.08 -12.32 1.03
N LYS A 80 31.92 -12.03 -0.26
CA LYS A 80 32.99 -12.32 -1.21
C LYS A 80 34.17 -11.40 -0.86
N PRO A 81 35.41 -11.92 -0.89
CA PRO A 81 36.60 -11.19 -0.46
C PRO A 81 36.83 -9.90 -1.26
#